data_AF-A0A254Q6Q6-F1
#
_entry.id   AF-A0A254Q6Q6-F1
#
_cell.length_a   1.000
_cell.length_b   1.000
_cell.length_c   1.000
_cell.angle_alpha   90.00
_cell.angle_beta   90.00
_cell.angle_gamma   90.00
#
_symmetry.space_group_name_H-M   'P 1'
#
loop_
_entity.id
_entity.type
_entity.pdbx_description
1 polymer ?
#
loop_
_entity_poly.entity_id
_entity_poly.type
_entity_poly.pdbx_seq_one_letter_code
_entity_poly.pdbx_strand_id
1 'polypeptide(L)'
;MNQPFVLFILSGLLVLSGCSKDPGYHREEYKTIKFEDVPPDLKIPTKAWELLSFKEIAAHSDEHGEKKEGSGEGGHGGGGEGGEKKGGAKEIVFSDVTVFLVDKNPGILKQEALKFELPRGGGEINLSEYLSERQGSFYVGFEFPAFTEAKQSKVLFVSRARKRRLGESVYGAGCNQVLDITTKFNLAMQKEGLKVNTTRERHLSVLGGTFLFSAEKGDTIYVAQVSFVDPEHKNLFCEAP
;
A
#
# COMPACT_ATOMS: atom_id res chain seq x y z
N MET A 1 75.96 -13.00 24.07
CA MET A 1 75.11 -14.04 23.44
C MET A 1 73.73 -13.96 24.06
N ASN A 2 72.72 -14.05 23.20
CA ASN A 2 71.28 -14.25 23.45
C ASN A 2 70.38 -13.00 23.49
N GLN A 3 69.75 -12.84 22.32
CA GLN A 3 68.63 -12.01 21.93
C GLN A 3 67.27 -12.68 22.32
N PRO A 4 66.10 -12.06 22.02
CA PRO A 4 64.93 -11.99 22.89
C PRO A 4 63.83 -13.02 22.56
N PHE A 5 62.91 -13.27 23.50
CA PHE A 5 61.65 -13.95 23.21
C PHE A 5 60.54 -12.90 23.03
N VAL A 6 60.23 -12.63 21.76
CA VAL A 6 59.05 -11.87 21.32
C VAL A 6 57.85 -12.80 21.40
N LEU A 7 56.88 -12.47 22.25
CA LEU A 7 55.59 -13.13 22.34
C LEU A 7 54.67 -12.52 21.28
N PHE A 8 54.42 -13.24 20.19
CA PHE A 8 53.58 -12.78 19.09
C PHE A 8 52.44 -13.79 18.83
N ILE A 9 51.22 -13.22 18.72
CA ILE A 9 50.04 -13.66 17.96
C ILE A 9 49.29 -14.91 18.46
N LEU A 10 48.04 -14.71 18.92
CA LEU A 10 46.84 -15.10 18.16
C LEU A 10 45.57 -14.60 18.88
N SER A 11 45.28 -13.31 18.70
CA SER A 11 43.94 -12.79 18.97
C SER A 11 43.07 -13.11 17.75
N GLY A 12 42.31 -14.21 17.85
CA GLY A 12 41.34 -14.60 16.85
C GLY A 12 40.18 -13.60 16.80
N LEU A 13 40.26 -12.61 15.91
CA LEU A 13 39.08 -11.86 15.48
C LEU A 13 38.16 -12.79 14.71
N LEU A 14 37.23 -13.43 15.43
CA LEU A 14 35.96 -13.89 14.90
C LEU A 14 35.18 -12.68 14.42
N VAL A 15 35.40 -12.29 13.15
CA VAL A 15 34.50 -11.38 12.44
C VAL A 15 33.20 -12.16 12.22
N LEU A 16 32.31 -12.10 13.20
CA LEU A 16 30.90 -12.43 13.03
C LEU A 16 30.35 -11.44 12.00
N SER A 17 30.43 -11.81 10.72
CA SER A 17 29.64 -11.22 9.65
C SER A 17 28.17 -11.53 9.92
N GLY A 18 27.61 -10.85 10.92
CA GLY A 18 26.18 -10.79 11.14
C GLY A 18 25.56 -10.30 9.84
N CYS A 19 24.70 -11.12 9.24
CA CYS A 19 23.79 -10.66 8.20
C CYS A 19 22.88 -9.61 8.84
N SER A 20 23.33 -8.36 8.88
CA SER A 20 22.49 -7.23 9.19
C SER A 20 21.43 -7.17 8.10
N LYS A 21 20.21 -7.60 8.45
CA LYS A 21 19.04 -7.33 7.62
C LYS A 21 18.99 -5.82 7.44
N ASP A 22 19.08 -5.37 6.20
CA ASP A 22 18.88 -3.97 5.83
C ASP A 22 17.51 -3.55 6.43
N PRO A 23 17.46 -2.52 7.30
CA PRO A 23 16.24 -2.20 8.05
C PRO A 23 15.11 -1.67 7.16
N GLY A 24 15.37 -1.49 5.85
CA GLY A 24 14.37 -1.12 4.87
C GLY A 24 13.92 0.31 5.09
N TYR A 25 12.60 0.51 5.20
CA TYR A 25 12.04 1.82 5.51
C TYR A 25 12.12 2.21 6.98
N HIS A 26 12.50 1.31 7.90
CA HIS A 26 12.62 1.62 9.33
C HIS A 26 13.99 2.29 9.63
N ARG A 27 13.96 3.50 10.18
CA ARG A 27 15.12 4.28 10.59
C ARG A 27 14.87 4.88 11.97
N GLU A 28 15.95 5.18 12.69
CA GLU A 28 15.86 5.86 13.99
C GLU A 28 15.48 7.33 13.82
N GLU A 29 15.96 7.96 12.74
CA GLU A 29 15.76 9.37 12.46
C GLU A 29 15.14 9.58 11.07
N TYR A 30 14.21 10.53 11.00
CA TYR A 30 13.60 11.00 9.76
C TYR A 30 13.51 12.51 9.77
N LYS A 31 13.64 13.11 8.58
CA LYS A 31 13.15 14.47 8.38
C LYS A 31 11.64 14.43 8.16
N THR A 32 10.90 15.00 9.09
CA THR A 32 9.43 15.08 9.02
C THR A 32 8.97 16.20 8.09
N ILE A 33 8.06 15.86 7.18
CA ILE A 33 7.32 16.76 6.32
C ILE A 33 5.85 16.69 6.73
N LYS A 34 5.28 17.81 7.16
CA LYS A 34 3.88 17.90 7.59
C LYS A 34 3.06 18.55 6.49
N PHE A 35 1.92 17.94 6.18
CA PHE A 35 0.94 18.48 5.24
C PHE A 35 -0.18 19.11 6.05
N GLU A 36 -0.28 20.44 5.99
CA GLU A 36 -1.31 21.20 6.74
C GLU A 36 -2.58 21.43 5.90
N ASP A 37 -2.47 21.30 4.58
CA ASP A 37 -3.59 21.53 3.67
C ASP A 37 -4.58 20.37 3.66
N VAL A 38 -5.87 20.72 3.67
CA VAL A 38 -6.96 19.76 3.49
C VAL A 38 -6.81 19.13 2.11
N PRO A 39 -6.72 17.79 1.99
CA PRO A 39 -6.53 17.16 0.70
C PRO A 39 -7.73 17.45 -0.20
N PRO A 40 -7.53 17.56 -1.54
CA PRO A 40 -8.64 17.66 -2.47
C PRO A 40 -9.59 16.46 -2.29
N ASP A 41 -10.88 16.67 -2.55
CA ASP A 41 -11.93 15.67 -2.34
C ASP A 41 -11.50 14.27 -2.78
N LEU A 42 -11.74 13.29 -1.90
CA LEU A 42 -11.38 11.90 -2.11
C LEU A 42 -12.19 11.30 -3.26
N LYS A 43 -11.65 11.34 -4.48
CA LYS A 43 -12.28 10.74 -5.67
C LYS A 43 -11.96 9.25 -5.76
N ILE A 44 -12.77 8.42 -5.11
CA ILE A 44 -12.69 6.96 -5.24
C ILE A 44 -13.52 6.50 -6.44
N PRO A 45 -12.94 5.79 -7.43
CA PRO A 45 -13.73 5.16 -8.48
C PRO A 45 -14.77 4.19 -7.90
N THR A 46 -15.99 4.17 -8.43
CA THR A 46 -17.09 3.31 -7.91
C THR A 46 -16.67 1.86 -7.70
N LYS A 47 -15.93 1.30 -8.65
CA LYS A 47 -15.39 -0.08 -8.56
C LYS A 47 -14.44 -0.28 -7.38
N ALA A 48 -13.62 0.72 -7.05
CA ALA A 48 -12.77 0.66 -5.86
C ALA A 48 -13.60 0.79 -4.58
N TRP A 49 -14.65 1.62 -4.60
CA TRP A 49 -15.54 1.79 -3.44
C TRP A 49 -16.30 0.51 -3.06
N GLU A 50 -16.78 -0.24 -4.06
CA GLU A 50 -17.41 -1.54 -3.83
C GLU A 50 -16.48 -2.53 -3.13
N LEU A 51 -15.19 -2.51 -3.49
CA LEU A 51 -14.18 -3.36 -2.87
C LEU A 51 -13.80 -2.89 -1.46
N LEU A 52 -13.79 -1.58 -1.20
CA LEU A 52 -13.44 -0.99 0.10
C LEU A 52 -14.58 -1.06 1.13
N SER A 53 -15.84 -1.06 0.67
CA SER A 53 -17.01 -0.98 1.57
C SER A 53 -17.34 -2.28 2.32
N PHE A 54 -16.51 -3.32 2.20
CA PHE A 54 -16.67 -4.63 2.86
C PHE A 54 -18.11 -5.17 2.80
N LYS A 55 -18.80 -4.93 1.68
CA LYS A 55 -20.14 -5.48 1.48
C LYS A 55 -20.02 -6.99 1.54
N GLU A 56 -20.76 -7.61 2.46
CA GLU A 56 -20.95 -9.05 2.43
C GLU A 56 -21.60 -9.36 1.08
N ILE A 57 -20.86 -10.04 0.20
CA ILE A 57 -21.45 -10.62 -0.99
C ILE A 57 -22.41 -11.67 -0.42
N ALA A 58 -23.70 -11.34 -0.38
CA ALA A 58 -24.74 -12.33 -0.16
C ALA A 58 -24.43 -13.44 -1.16
N ALA A 59 -24.08 -14.62 -0.65
CA ALA A 59 -23.78 -15.76 -1.47
C ALA A 59 -24.92 -15.90 -2.48
N HIS A 60 -24.63 -15.63 -3.75
CA HIS A 60 -25.50 -16.06 -4.83
C HIS A 60 -25.52 -17.58 -4.67
N SER A 61 -26.60 -18.09 -4.11
CA SER A 61 -26.98 -19.48 -4.22
C SER A 61 -27.22 -19.70 -5.71
N ASP A 62 -26.16 -20.08 -6.42
CA ASP A 62 -26.28 -20.73 -7.72
C ASP A 62 -27.09 -22.01 -7.49
N GLU A 63 -28.40 -21.90 -7.64
CA GLU A 63 -29.31 -23.03 -7.76
C GLU A 63 -28.94 -23.78 -9.04
N HIS A 64 -28.08 -24.78 -8.88
CA HIS A 64 -27.94 -25.87 -9.83
C HIS A 64 -29.31 -26.53 -9.98
N GLY A 65 -29.91 -26.35 -11.16
CA GLY A 65 -31.15 -27.02 -11.54
C GLY A 65 -31.00 -28.53 -11.48
N GLU A 66 -31.83 -29.16 -10.65
CA GLU A 66 -32.13 -30.58 -10.73
C GLU A 66 -33.65 -30.73 -10.82
N LYS A 67 -34.12 -31.17 -11.98
CA LYS A 67 -35.52 -31.54 -12.21
C LYS A 67 -35.87 -32.73 -11.32
N LYS A 68 -36.88 -32.59 -10.47
CA LYS A 68 -37.74 -33.70 -10.06
C LYS A 68 -39.21 -33.31 -10.11
N GLU A 69 -39.94 -34.05 -10.93
CA GLU A 69 -41.40 -34.14 -10.93
C GLU A 69 -41.89 -34.72 -9.61
N GLY A 70 -42.98 -34.18 -9.07
CA GLY A 70 -43.65 -34.69 -7.88
C GLY A 70 -44.86 -33.86 -7.50
N SER A 71 -46.04 -34.38 -7.83
CA SER A 71 -47.38 -33.90 -7.49
C SER A 71 -47.65 -33.78 -5.98
N GLY A 72 -48.40 -32.76 -5.56
CA GLY A 72 -49.02 -32.73 -4.23
C GLY A 72 -49.80 -31.43 -3.94
N GLU A 73 -51.13 -31.51 -3.94
CA GLU A 73 -52.07 -30.49 -3.44
C GLU A 73 -52.02 -30.35 -1.91
N GLY A 74 -52.20 -29.11 -1.42
CA GLY A 74 -52.89 -28.83 -0.15
C GLY A 74 -52.12 -27.97 0.87
N GLY A 75 -52.77 -26.91 1.36
CA GLY A 75 -52.53 -26.39 2.73
C GLY A 75 -52.29 -24.89 2.89
N HIS A 76 -53.29 -24.19 3.41
CA HIS A 76 -53.26 -22.82 3.94
C HIS A 76 -52.26 -22.61 5.10
N GLY A 77 -51.74 -21.37 5.21
CA GLY A 77 -51.64 -20.68 6.50
C GLY A 77 -50.26 -20.11 6.86
N GLY A 78 -50.26 -18.83 7.26
CA GLY A 78 -49.32 -18.30 8.25
C GLY A 78 -48.31 -17.29 7.73
N GLY A 79 -48.58 -16.01 7.99
CA GLY A 79 -47.58 -14.95 7.88
C GLY A 79 -46.37 -15.21 8.78
N GLY A 80 -45.20 -14.86 8.25
CA GLY A 80 -43.95 -14.80 8.99
C GLY A 80 -43.19 -13.60 8.43
N GLU A 81 -43.01 -12.62 9.31
CA GLU A 81 -42.52 -11.29 9.02
C GLU A 81 -41.18 -11.30 8.28
N GLY A 82 -41.09 -10.39 7.31
CA GLY A 82 -39.84 -9.95 6.73
C GLY A 82 -38.90 -9.46 7.84
N GLY A 83 -37.88 -10.26 8.11
CA GLY A 83 -36.65 -9.84 8.74
C GLY A 83 -35.57 -9.66 7.67
N GLU A 84 -35.82 -8.81 6.67
CA GLU A 84 -34.75 -8.30 5.82
C GLU A 84 -33.85 -7.48 6.74
N LYS A 85 -32.78 -8.10 7.27
CA LYS A 85 -31.70 -7.38 7.95
C LYS A 85 -31.07 -6.46 6.91
N LYS A 86 -31.64 -5.27 6.75
CA LYS A 86 -30.95 -4.13 6.15
C LYS A 86 -29.72 -3.88 7.03
N GLY A 87 -28.59 -4.44 6.63
CA GLY A 87 -27.30 -4.10 7.20
C GLY A 87 -27.18 -2.59 7.18
N GLY A 88 -27.14 -1.98 8.37
CA GLY A 88 -27.00 -0.53 8.50
C GLY A 88 -25.79 -0.06 7.70
N ALA A 89 -25.94 1.09 7.04
CA ALA A 89 -24.80 1.70 6.35
C ALA A 89 -23.71 1.98 7.40
N LYS A 90 -22.56 1.31 7.25
CA LYS A 90 -21.39 1.55 8.10
C LYS A 90 -20.97 3.01 8.00
N GLU A 91 -20.61 3.61 9.13
CA GLU A 91 -20.07 4.98 9.19
C GLU A 91 -18.71 5.03 8.48
N ILE A 92 -18.41 6.10 7.76
CA ILE A 92 -17.12 6.27 7.09
C ILE A 92 -16.37 7.43 7.74
N VAL A 93 -15.14 7.16 8.18
CA VAL A 93 -14.29 8.15 8.84
C VAL A 93 -12.96 8.27 8.11
N PHE A 94 -12.55 9.51 7.81
CA PHE A 94 -11.24 9.78 7.25
C PHE A 94 -10.17 9.72 8.34
N SER A 95 -9.15 8.87 8.13
CA SER A 95 -8.01 8.72 9.05
C SER A 95 -6.74 9.27 8.43
N ASP A 96 -5.77 9.59 9.28
CA ASP A 96 -4.41 9.93 8.87
C ASP A 96 -3.66 8.71 8.32
N VAL A 97 -2.61 8.99 7.56
CA VAL A 97 -1.68 7.97 7.05
C VAL A 97 -0.29 8.58 6.99
N THR A 98 0.71 7.83 7.45
CA THR A 98 2.11 8.25 7.38
C THR A 98 2.81 7.48 6.25
N VAL A 99 3.64 8.19 5.48
CA VAL A 99 4.45 7.58 4.42
C VAL A 99 5.93 7.79 4.75
N PHE A 100 6.76 6.81 4.45
CA PHE A 100 8.20 6.87 4.66
C PHE A 100 8.91 6.65 3.34
N LEU A 101 9.89 7.51 3.03
CA LEU A 101 10.84 7.28 1.94
C LEU A 101 12.23 7.17 2.53
N VAL A 102 12.95 6.08 2.24
CA VAL A 102 14.28 5.85 2.79
C VAL A 102 15.24 5.36 1.72
N ASP A 103 16.42 5.97 1.65
CA ASP A 103 17.50 5.54 0.77
C ASP A 103 17.88 4.07 1.04
N LYS A 104 17.91 3.28 -0.03
CA LYS A 104 18.67 2.02 -0.06
C LYS A 104 20.09 2.28 -0.54
N ASN A 105 20.22 3.10 -1.58
CA ASN A 105 21.50 3.59 -2.06
C ASN A 105 21.65 5.06 -1.62
N PRO A 106 22.80 5.48 -1.07
CA PRO A 106 22.95 6.85 -0.60
C PRO A 106 22.79 7.91 -1.70
N GLY A 107 21.98 8.93 -1.40
CA GLY A 107 21.75 10.10 -2.24
C GLY A 107 20.74 9.89 -3.35
N ILE A 108 19.84 8.89 -3.26
CA ILE A 108 18.72 8.74 -4.20
C ILE A 108 17.60 9.71 -3.84
N LEU A 109 17.30 9.85 -2.55
CA LEU A 109 16.51 10.91 -2.00
C LEU A 109 17.39 12.16 -1.79
N LYS A 110 16.79 13.36 -1.82
CA LYS A 110 17.46 14.61 -1.43
C LYS A 110 17.81 14.64 0.05
N GLN A 111 17.17 13.78 0.85
CA GLN A 111 17.40 13.55 2.28
C GLN A 111 17.29 12.05 2.54
N GLU A 112 18.23 11.47 3.29
CA GLU A 112 18.37 10.00 3.42
C GLU A 112 17.10 9.29 3.90
N ALA A 113 16.33 9.93 4.79
CA ALA A 113 15.09 9.40 5.33
C ALA A 113 14.05 10.52 5.52
N LEU A 114 12.88 10.34 4.92
CA LEU A 114 11.76 11.27 4.95
C LEU A 114 10.54 10.60 5.56
N LYS A 115 9.84 11.33 6.43
CA LYS A 115 8.55 10.94 7.02
C LYS A 115 7.49 11.97 6.62
N PHE A 116 6.44 11.53 5.95
CA PHE A 116 5.33 12.35 5.51
C PHE A 116 4.15 12.11 6.45
N GLU A 117 3.78 13.11 7.24
CA GLU A 117 2.58 13.07 8.07
C GLU A 117 1.43 13.69 7.28
N LEU A 118 0.62 12.83 6.64
CA LEU A 118 -0.50 13.27 5.83
C LEU A 118 -1.75 13.46 6.71
N PRO A 119 -2.58 14.47 6.41
CA PRO A 119 -3.78 14.76 7.18
C PRO A 119 -4.83 13.66 7.03
N ARG A 120 -5.95 13.80 7.75
CA ARG A 120 -7.08 12.87 7.64
C ARG A 120 -7.60 12.82 6.20
N GLY A 121 -7.75 11.62 5.67
CA GLY A 121 -8.11 11.37 4.27
C GLY A 121 -6.88 11.20 3.37
N GLY A 122 -5.70 11.61 3.84
CA GLY A 122 -4.42 11.40 3.20
C GLY A 122 -4.00 12.56 2.29
N GLY A 123 -3.34 12.30 1.17
CA GLY A 123 -2.79 13.38 0.34
C GLY A 123 -2.03 12.93 -0.91
N GLU A 124 -1.34 13.89 -1.51
CA GLU A 124 -0.51 13.71 -2.70
C GLU A 124 0.95 14.04 -2.40
N ILE A 125 1.86 13.16 -2.80
CA ILE A 125 3.30 13.32 -2.67
C ILE A 125 3.88 13.49 -4.08
N ASN A 126 4.43 14.68 -4.34
CA ASN A 126 5.20 14.95 -5.54
C ASN A 126 6.62 14.40 -5.40
N LEU A 127 6.92 13.31 -6.10
CA LEU A 127 8.21 12.62 -6.00
C LEU A 127 9.38 13.48 -6.51
N SER A 128 9.18 14.36 -7.50
CA SER A 128 10.28 15.18 -8.04
C SER A 128 10.83 16.18 -7.03
N GLU A 129 10.04 16.55 -6.01
CA GLU A 129 10.48 17.41 -4.92
C GLU A 129 11.47 16.72 -3.98
N TYR A 130 11.45 15.39 -3.90
CA TYR A 130 12.18 14.62 -2.89
C TYR A 130 13.25 13.68 -3.46
N LEU A 131 13.19 13.35 -4.75
CA LEU A 131 14.20 12.53 -5.43
C LEU A 131 15.34 13.39 -5.97
N SER A 132 16.56 12.86 -5.95
CA SER A 132 17.70 13.42 -6.66
C SER A 132 17.76 12.87 -8.10
N GLU A 133 18.67 13.39 -8.92
CA GLU A 133 18.94 12.87 -10.27
C GLU A 133 19.71 11.54 -10.27
N ARG A 134 20.11 11.03 -9.10
CA ARG A 134 20.91 9.80 -9.00
C ARG A 134 20.05 8.55 -9.24
N GLN A 135 20.67 7.57 -9.88
CA GLN A 135 20.06 6.28 -10.13
C GLN A 135 20.36 5.28 -9.02
N GLY A 136 19.35 4.57 -8.56
CA GLY A 136 19.47 3.58 -7.51
C GLY A 136 18.10 3.17 -6.99
N SER A 137 18.05 2.71 -5.75
CA SER A 137 16.81 2.25 -5.13
C SER A 137 16.55 2.95 -3.81
N PHE A 138 15.28 2.99 -3.44
CA PHE A 138 14.80 3.46 -2.14
C PHE A 138 13.62 2.59 -1.70
N TYR A 139 13.31 2.64 -0.41
CA TYR A 139 12.19 1.95 0.20
C TYR A 139 11.03 2.92 0.42
N VAL A 140 9.81 2.44 0.22
CA VAL A 140 8.58 3.14 0.58
C VAL A 140 7.85 2.35 1.66
N GLY A 141 7.62 2.99 2.79
CA GLY A 141 6.83 2.46 3.90
C GLY A 141 5.52 3.23 4.07
N PHE A 142 4.54 2.57 4.66
CA PHE A 142 3.26 3.17 5.01
C PHE A 142 2.85 2.73 6.40
N GLU A 143 2.36 3.67 7.19
CA GLU A 143 1.72 3.39 8.46
C GLU A 143 0.32 3.98 8.44
N PHE A 144 -0.67 3.11 8.56
CA PHE A 144 -2.07 3.48 8.65
C PHE A 144 -2.59 3.02 10.02
N PRO A 145 -2.66 3.92 11.03
CA PRO A 145 -2.99 3.55 12.41
C PRO A 145 -4.30 2.79 12.55
N ALA A 146 -5.26 3.04 11.65
CA ALA A 146 -6.53 2.34 11.65
C ALA A 146 -6.43 0.84 11.30
N PHE A 147 -5.30 0.32 10.79
CA PHE A 147 -5.11 -1.13 10.66
C PHE A 147 -4.91 -1.85 11.99
N THR A 148 -4.40 -1.16 13.01
CA THR A 148 -4.26 -1.74 14.34
C THR A 148 -5.64 -2.08 14.89
N GLU A 149 -5.84 -3.33 15.31
CA GLU A 149 -7.12 -3.85 15.83
C GLU A 149 -8.28 -3.87 14.82
N ALA A 150 -8.01 -3.64 13.53
CA ALA A 150 -9.04 -3.76 12.50
C ALA A 150 -9.51 -5.21 12.37
N LYS A 151 -10.83 -5.41 12.28
CA LYS A 151 -11.43 -6.71 11.97
C LYS A 151 -11.08 -7.15 10.55
N GLN A 152 -11.08 -6.19 9.62
CA GLN A 152 -10.69 -6.38 8.22
C GLN A 152 -9.91 -5.15 7.74
N SER A 153 -8.93 -5.38 6.87
CA SER A 153 -8.16 -4.32 6.22
C SER A 153 -8.01 -4.61 4.74
N LYS A 154 -8.01 -3.54 3.93
CA LYS A 154 -7.75 -3.59 2.50
C LYS A 154 -6.82 -2.47 2.07
N VAL A 155 -5.98 -2.80 1.10
CA VAL A 155 -5.18 -1.84 0.34
C VAL A 155 -5.42 -2.07 -1.14
N LEU A 156 -6.05 -1.09 -1.78
CA LEU A 156 -6.19 -1.07 -3.23
C LEU A 156 -5.18 -0.11 -3.83
N PHE A 157 -4.71 -0.39 -5.03
CA PHE A 157 -3.89 0.51 -5.81
C PHE A 157 -4.57 0.84 -7.13
N VAL A 158 -4.81 2.12 -7.37
CA VAL A 158 -5.32 2.66 -8.62
C VAL A 158 -4.15 3.23 -9.40
N SER A 159 -3.65 2.48 -10.38
CA SER A 159 -2.50 2.90 -11.17
C SER A 159 -2.89 4.04 -12.12
N ARG A 160 -2.09 5.12 -12.10
CA ARG A 160 -2.21 6.23 -13.06
C ARG A 160 -0.99 6.33 -13.98
N ALA A 161 -0.06 5.39 -13.87
CA ALA A 161 1.13 5.34 -14.70
C ALA A 161 0.94 4.40 -15.90
N ARG A 162 1.57 4.77 -17.02
CA ARG A 162 1.61 3.94 -18.22
C ARG A 162 2.42 2.68 -17.95
N LYS A 163 1.95 1.55 -18.48
CA LYS A 163 2.72 0.30 -18.49
C LYS A 163 3.90 0.45 -19.46
N ARG A 164 5.11 0.11 -19.03
CA ARG A 164 6.34 0.30 -19.82
C ARG A 164 7.12 -1.01 -19.93
N ARG A 165 7.64 -1.28 -21.12
CA ARG A 165 8.65 -2.33 -21.32
C ARG A 165 10.03 -1.70 -21.21
N LEU A 166 10.84 -2.17 -20.27
CA LEU A 166 12.20 -1.68 -20.02
C LEU A 166 13.15 -2.87 -20.05
N GLY A 167 13.85 -3.03 -21.19
CA GLY A 167 14.58 -4.26 -21.49
C GLY A 167 13.62 -5.43 -21.68
N GLU A 168 13.85 -6.52 -20.96
CA GLU A 168 13.05 -7.75 -21.05
C GLU A 168 11.82 -7.74 -20.13
N SER A 169 11.75 -6.79 -19.21
CA SER A 169 10.70 -6.73 -18.18
C SER A 169 9.65 -5.67 -18.48
N VAL A 170 8.42 -5.93 -18.05
CA VAL A 170 7.30 -4.99 -18.09
C VAL A 170 7.04 -4.45 -16.68
N TYR A 171 6.96 -3.13 -16.57
CA TYR A 171 6.76 -2.41 -15.32
C TYR A 171 5.43 -1.66 -15.34
N GLY A 172 4.79 -1.62 -14.18
CA GLY A 172 3.51 -0.95 -13.96
C GLY A 172 2.30 -1.76 -14.38
N ALA A 173 1.15 -1.40 -13.79
CA ALA A 173 -0.13 -2.04 -14.08
C ALA A 173 -0.75 -1.54 -15.39
N GLY A 174 -0.49 -0.29 -15.75
CA GLY A 174 -1.13 0.41 -16.85
C GLY A 174 -2.23 1.36 -16.35
N CYS A 175 -2.73 2.19 -17.25
CA CYS A 175 -3.67 3.26 -16.92
C CYS A 175 -4.96 2.75 -16.29
N ASN A 176 -5.39 3.43 -15.22
CA ASN A 176 -6.68 3.28 -14.55
C ASN A 176 -6.98 1.85 -14.08
N GLN A 177 -5.93 1.05 -13.86
CA GLN A 177 -6.07 -0.30 -13.33
C GLN A 177 -6.23 -0.25 -11.82
N VAL A 178 -7.32 -0.85 -11.33
CA VAL A 178 -7.56 -1.04 -9.89
C VAL A 178 -7.08 -2.44 -9.51
N LEU A 179 -6.15 -2.52 -8.57
CA LEU A 179 -5.56 -3.75 -8.09
C LEU A 179 -5.81 -3.89 -6.60
N ASP A 180 -6.29 -5.05 -6.15
CA ASP A 180 -6.18 -5.43 -4.75
C ASP A 180 -4.75 -5.88 -4.47
N ILE A 181 -4.03 -5.10 -3.66
CA ILE A 181 -2.64 -5.39 -3.30
C ILE A 181 -2.49 -5.75 -1.83
N THR A 182 -3.59 -5.95 -1.10
CA THR A 182 -3.63 -6.10 0.37
C THR A 182 -2.60 -7.12 0.87
N THR A 183 -2.60 -8.34 0.34
CA THR A 183 -1.66 -9.39 0.77
C THR A 183 -0.21 -9.02 0.49
N LYS A 184 0.09 -8.54 -0.71
CA LYS A 184 1.47 -8.18 -1.11
C LYS A 184 1.98 -6.97 -0.35
N PHE A 185 1.10 -6.00 -0.11
CA PHE A 185 1.37 -4.81 0.69
C PHE A 185 1.71 -5.19 2.13
N ASN A 186 0.88 -5.98 2.80
CA ASN A 186 1.12 -6.41 4.18
C ASN A 186 2.44 -7.17 4.31
N LEU A 187 2.75 -8.07 3.38
CA LEU A 187 4.01 -8.80 3.34
C LEU A 187 5.23 -7.89 3.13
N ALA A 188 5.08 -6.80 2.38
CA ALA A 188 6.15 -5.83 2.17
C ALA A 188 6.36 -4.94 3.41
N MET A 189 5.27 -4.46 4.03
CA MET A 189 5.33 -3.62 5.23
C MET A 189 5.89 -4.36 6.45
N GLN A 190 5.68 -5.68 6.55
CA GLN A 190 6.32 -6.52 7.59
C GLN A 190 7.83 -6.73 7.39
N LYS A 191 8.39 -6.31 6.25
CA LYS A 191 9.80 -6.52 5.87
C LYS A 191 10.52 -5.18 5.73
N GLU A 192 10.97 -4.88 4.52
CA GLU A 192 11.77 -3.70 4.20
C GLU A 192 10.92 -2.56 3.59
N GLY A 193 9.60 -2.76 3.45
CA GLY A 193 8.73 -1.87 2.68
C GLY A 193 8.73 -2.22 1.18
N LEU A 194 8.17 -1.33 0.36
CA LEU A 194 8.22 -1.44 -1.09
C LEU A 194 9.58 -0.95 -1.58
N LYS A 195 10.42 -1.86 -2.07
CA LYS A 195 11.66 -1.49 -2.75
C LYS A 195 11.38 -1.06 -4.19
N VAL A 196 11.74 0.17 -4.53
CA VAL A 196 11.55 0.75 -5.86
C VAL A 196 12.87 1.32 -6.39
N ASN A 197 12.96 1.47 -7.72
CA ASN A 197 14.21 1.81 -8.40
C ASN A 197 14.03 3.03 -9.32
N THR A 198 14.96 3.99 -9.26
CA THR A 198 14.92 5.23 -10.03
C THR A 198 15.50 5.10 -11.44
N THR A 199 16.28 4.05 -11.74
CA THR A 199 16.86 3.86 -13.08
C THR A 199 15.77 3.78 -14.15
N ARG A 200 15.84 4.70 -15.13
CA ARG A 200 14.85 4.85 -16.21
C ARG A 200 13.43 5.08 -15.66
N GLU A 201 13.34 5.82 -14.57
CA GLU A 201 12.09 6.28 -13.97
C GLU A 201 11.16 5.11 -13.60
N ARG A 202 11.74 3.96 -13.25
CA ARG A 202 10.98 2.72 -12.97
C ARG A 202 9.99 2.88 -11.82
N HIS A 203 10.41 3.59 -10.77
CA HIS A 203 9.61 3.94 -9.61
C HIS A 203 8.29 4.61 -10.00
N LEU A 204 8.27 5.52 -10.99
CA LEU A 204 7.04 6.17 -11.45
C LEU A 204 6.06 5.19 -12.08
N SER A 205 6.55 4.16 -12.78
CA SER A 205 5.69 3.12 -13.36
C SER A 205 5.04 2.22 -12.30
N VAL A 206 5.67 2.08 -11.13
CA VAL A 206 5.21 1.20 -10.05
C VAL A 206 4.38 1.95 -9.02
N LEU A 207 4.80 3.15 -8.62
CA LEU A 207 4.16 3.95 -7.57
C LEU A 207 3.15 4.95 -8.14
N GLY A 208 3.31 5.37 -9.39
CA GLY A 208 2.48 6.40 -10.00
C GLY A 208 1.01 6.01 -10.04
N GLY A 209 0.21 6.65 -9.18
CA GLY A 209 -1.15 6.24 -8.87
C GLY A 209 -1.53 6.56 -7.44
N THR A 210 -2.62 5.95 -7.00
CA THR A 210 -3.23 6.20 -5.70
C THR A 210 -3.38 4.89 -4.93
N PHE A 211 -2.78 4.83 -3.74
CA PHE A 211 -3.02 3.79 -2.75
C PHE A 211 -4.26 4.19 -1.93
N LEU A 212 -5.23 3.28 -1.81
CA LEU A 212 -6.45 3.46 -1.04
C LEU A 212 -6.42 2.48 0.12
N PHE A 213 -6.53 3.00 1.34
CA PHE A 213 -6.50 2.25 2.58
C PHE A 213 -7.90 2.19 3.16
N SER A 214 -8.30 1.02 3.64
CA SER A 214 -9.57 0.87 4.36
C SER A 214 -9.46 -0.14 5.49
N ALA A 215 -10.01 0.21 6.66
CA ALA A 215 -10.03 -0.63 7.85
C ALA A 215 -11.41 -0.64 8.50
N GLU A 216 -11.94 -1.82 8.80
CA GLU A 216 -13.21 -2.00 9.50
C GLU A 216 -12.96 -2.16 11.01
N LYS A 217 -13.56 -1.27 11.82
CA LYS A 217 -13.59 -1.36 13.28
C LYS A 217 -15.02 -1.16 13.77
N GLY A 218 -15.66 -2.25 14.23
CA GLY A 218 -17.07 -2.22 14.58
C GLY A 218 -17.93 -1.81 13.38
N ASP A 219 -18.75 -0.78 13.56
CA ASP A 219 -19.64 -0.24 12.51
C ASP A 219 -19.01 0.93 11.72
N THR A 220 -17.72 1.20 11.93
CA THR A 220 -16.98 2.29 11.28
C THR A 220 -15.94 1.74 10.30
N ILE A 221 -15.92 2.30 9.08
CA ILE A 221 -14.89 2.08 8.07
C ILE A 221 -13.98 3.31 8.05
N TYR A 222 -12.73 3.12 8.43
CA TYR A 222 -11.71 4.14 8.32
C TYR A 222 -11.09 4.09 6.94
N VAL A 223 -10.93 5.25 6.29
CA VAL A 223 -10.34 5.34 4.95
C VAL A 223 -9.30 6.45 4.85
N ALA A 224 -8.29 6.23 4.01
CA ALA A 224 -7.29 7.23 3.62
C ALA A 224 -6.76 6.93 2.21
N GLN A 225 -6.12 7.91 1.58
CA GLN A 225 -5.40 7.69 0.33
C GLN A 225 -4.01 8.30 0.31
N VAL A 226 -3.12 7.73 -0.50
CA VAL A 226 -1.83 8.35 -0.83
C VAL A 226 -1.65 8.30 -2.33
N SER A 227 -1.53 9.46 -2.96
CA SER A 227 -1.19 9.56 -4.38
C SER A 227 0.28 9.91 -4.56
N PHE A 228 0.97 9.22 -5.47
CA PHE A 228 2.30 9.61 -5.91
C PHE A 228 2.23 10.18 -7.32
N VAL A 229 2.76 11.39 -7.47
CA VAL A 229 2.82 12.10 -8.75
C VAL A 229 4.22 12.57 -9.05
N ASP A 230 4.46 12.90 -10.31
CA ASP A 230 5.69 13.54 -10.76
C ASP A 230 5.33 14.47 -11.94
N PRO A 231 5.14 15.78 -11.69
CA PRO A 231 4.80 16.77 -12.71
C PRO A 231 5.89 17.01 -13.75
N GLU A 232 7.14 16.59 -13.50
CA GLU A 232 8.23 16.68 -14.47
C GLU A 232 8.13 15.57 -15.52
N HIS A 233 7.53 14.42 -15.16
CA HIS A 233 7.39 13.25 -16.01
C HIS A 233 5.94 12.95 -16.41
N LYS A 234 5.14 13.99 -16.72
CA LYS A 234 3.71 13.86 -17.10
C LYS A 234 3.46 12.85 -18.22
N ASN A 235 4.39 12.69 -19.16
CA ASN A 235 4.31 11.73 -20.26
C ASN A 235 4.29 10.27 -19.80
N LEU A 236 4.74 9.97 -18.59
CA LEU A 236 4.70 8.63 -18.00
C LEU A 236 3.38 8.34 -17.29
N PHE A 237 2.57 9.37 -17.06
CA PHE A 237 1.24 9.26 -16.46
C PHE A 237 0.16 9.25 -17.53
N CYS A 238 -1.02 8.81 -17.12
CA CYS A 238 -2.23 8.80 -17.92
C CYS A 238 -3.06 10.02 -17.57
N GLU A 239 -3.85 10.50 -18.54
CA GLU A 239 -4.86 11.51 -18.26
C GLU A 239 -5.89 10.93 -17.27
N ALA A 240 -6.39 11.80 -16.39
CA ALA A 240 -7.45 11.41 -15.48
C ALA A 240 -8.68 10.96 -16.30
N PRO A 241 -9.31 9.82 -15.94
CA PRO A 241 -10.52 9.36 -16.60
C PRO A 241 -11.70 10.31 -16.39
#